data_AF-W0Q321-F1
#
_entry.id   AF-W0Q321-F1
#
_cell.length_a   1.000
_cell.length_b   1.000
_cell.length_c   1.000
_cell.angle_alpha   90.00
_cell.angle_beta   90.00
_cell.angle_gamma   90.00
#
_symmetry.space_group_name_H-M   'P 1'
#
loop_
_entity.id
_entity.type
_entity.pdbx_description
1 polymer ?
#
loop_
_entity_poly.entity_id
_entity_poly.type
_entity_poly.pdbx_seq_one_letter_code
_entity_poly.pdbx_strand_id
1 'polypeptide(L)'
;MQTSEPENIKTTYLDDFVAKQVFLDNPENKLNYRLYSPLQKNDKNYPLVIFLHGSGQVGPDNLAHLILSKDAIATLPYEPSFVLVPQYEQVFDPFDNTVKGHHQ
;
A
#
# COMPACT_ATOMS: atom_id res chain seq x y z
N MET A 1 -11.63 33.46 -21.61
CA MET A 1 -10.63 32.56 -21.02
C MET A 1 -11.41 31.45 -20.34
N GLN A 2 -11.42 30.25 -20.91
CA GLN A 2 -12.13 29.10 -20.34
C GLN A 2 -11.10 28.30 -19.57
N THR A 3 -11.11 28.43 -18.24
CA THR A 3 -10.30 27.60 -17.35
C THR A 3 -10.91 26.21 -17.35
N SER A 4 -10.23 25.27 -17.98
CA SER A 4 -10.52 23.84 -17.85
C SER A 4 -10.30 23.43 -16.40
N GLU A 5 -11.38 23.14 -15.67
CA GLU A 5 -11.26 22.40 -14.42
C GLU A 5 -10.73 20.99 -14.74
N PRO A 6 -9.77 20.46 -13.97
CA PRO A 6 -9.27 19.11 -14.21
C PRO A 6 -10.43 18.11 -14.03
N GLU A 7 -10.69 17.30 -15.06
CA GLU A 7 -11.67 16.22 -14.98
C GLU A 7 -11.30 15.29 -13.83
N ASN A 8 -12.24 15.08 -12.90
CA ASN A 8 -12.05 14.16 -11.78
C ASN A 8 -12.21 12.71 -12.28
N ILE A 9 -11.14 12.16 -12.85
CA ILE A 9 -11.10 10.79 -13.37
C ILE A 9 -11.02 9.83 -12.18
N LYS A 10 -12.11 9.10 -11.89
CA LYS A 10 -12.11 8.01 -10.90
C LYS A 10 -11.56 6.72 -11.53
N THR A 11 -10.47 6.19 -10.98
CA THR A 11 -9.90 4.89 -11.33
C THR A 11 -10.55 3.80 -10.48
N THR A 12 -11.17 2.81 -11.14
CA THR A 12 -11.85 1.70 -10.47
C THR A 12 -10.95 1.01 -9.43
N TYR A 13 -11.46 0.86 -8.20
CA TYR A 13 -10.79 0.29 -7.02
C TYR A 13 -9.60 1.08 -6.47
N LEU A 14 -8.80 1.69 -7.34
CA LEU A 14 -7.53 2.31 -6.96
C LEU A 14 -7.73 3.50 -6.02
N ASP A 15 -8.74 4.33 -6.30
CA ASP A 15 -9.03 5.51 -5.49
C ASP A 15 -9.70 5.16 -4.15
N ASP A 16 -10.13 3.90 -3.97
CA ASP A 16 -10.81 3.44 -2.76
C ASP A 16 -9.82 2.88 -1.71
N PHE A 17 -8.51 2.87 -2.02
CA PHE A 17 -7.47 2.51 -1.05
C PHE A 17 -7.22 3.63 -0.03
N VAL A 18 -7.34 3.29 1.25
CA VAL A 18 -7.09 4.23 2.35
C VAL A 18 -5.64 4.10 2.83
N ALA A 19 -4.95 5.24 2.96
CA ALA A 19 -3.63 5.31 3.59
C ALA A 19 -3.74 5.06 5.09
N LYS A 20 -2.87 4.19 5.60
CA LYS A 20 -2.76 3.89 7.03
C LYS A 20 -1.30 3.68 7.42
N GLN A 21 -1.06 3.68 8.71
CA GLN A 21 0.23 3.42 9.33
C GLN A 21 0.04 2.60 10.61
N VAL A 22 1.00 1.76 10.92
CA VAL A 22 1.13 1.09 12.22
C VAL A 22 2.58 1.20 12.70
N PHE A 23 2.76 1.14 14.01
CA PHE A 23 4.05 1.02 14.68
C PHE A 23 3.88 0.03 15.83
N LEU A 24 4.98 -0.61 16.24
CA LEU A 24 5.00 -1.48 17.42
C LEU A 24 5.41 -0.65 18.64
N ASP A 25 6.54 -0.96 19.27
CA ASP A 25 7.03 -0.26 20.47
C ASP A 25 7.95 0.93 20.14
N ASN A 26 8.46 1.00 18.91
CA ASN A 26 9.32 2.06 18.42
C ASN A 26 8.60 2.85 17.31
N PRO A 27 8.33 4.15 17.48
CA PRO A 27 7.73 5.00 16.44
C PRO A 27 8.55 5.10 15.14
N GLU A 28 9.87 4.89 15.22
CA GLU A 28 10.74 4.84 14.05
C GLU A 28 10.61 3.50 13.29
N ASN A 29 10.09 2.46 13.94
CA ASN A 29 9.75 1.19 13.31
C ASN A 29 8.27 1.18 12.90
N LYS A 30 7.95 2.06 11.95
CA LYS A 30 6.61 2.23 11.39
C LYS A 30 6.49 1.57 10.02
N LEU A 31 5.31 1.06 9.72
CA LEU A 31 4.96 0.52 8.42
C LEU A 31 3.80 1.31 7.84
N ASN A 32 4.05 2.00 6.73
CA ASN A 32 3.00 2.60 5.92
C ASN A 32 2.35 1.52 5.07
N TYR A 33 1.04 1.60 4.90
CA TYR A 33 0.32 0.70 4.02
C TYR A 33 -0.93 1.34 3.44
N ARG A 34 -1.44 0.71 2.39
CA ARG A 34 -2.74 1.00 1.78
C ARG A 34 -3.68 -0.15 2.02
N LEU A 35 -4.92 0.17 2.38
CA LEU A 35 -5.95 -0.83 2.61
C LEU A 35 -7.18 -0.53 1.75
N TYR A 36 -7.52 -1.47 0.87
CA TYR A 36 -8.85 -1.54 0.26
C TYR A 36 -9.76 -2.38 1.16
N SER A 37 -11.01 -1.95 1.30
CA SER A 37 -12.05 -2.70 1.98
C SER A 37 -13.21 -2.97 1.01
N PRO A 38 -13.80 -4.17 1.02
CA PRO A 38 -14.92 -4.48 0.14
C PRO A 38 -16.12 -3.60 0.48
N LEU A 39 -16.87 -3.17 -0.55
CA LEU A 39 -18.01 -2.25 -0.41
C LEU A 39 -19.17 -2.85 0.39
N GLN A 40 -19.39 -4.17 0.29
CA GLN A 40 -20.39 -4.86 1.10
C GLN A 40 -19.76 -5.22 2.45
N LYS A 41 -20.20 -4.53 3.50
CA LYS A 41 -19.99 -4.93 4.90
C LYS A 41 -21.25 -5.60 5.40
N ASN A 42 -21.59 -6.73 4.80
CA ASN A 42 -22.50 -7.65 5.44
C ASN A 42 -21.66 -8.35 6.51
N ASP A 43 -22.16 -8.72 7.68
CA ASP A 43 -21.41 -9.36 8.79
C ASP A 43 -20.84 -10.76 8.41
N LYS A 44 -20.02 -10.78 7.37
CA LYS A 44 -19.41 -11.90 6.67
C LYS A 44 -17.91 -11.73 6.75
N ASN A 45 -17.22 -12.86 6.78
CA ASN A 45 -15.78 -12.87 6.67
C ASN A 45 -15.40 -12.77 5.18
N TYR A 46 -14.44 -11.90 4.89
CA TYR A 46 -13.86 -11.73 3.57
C TYR A 46 -12.39 -12.14 3.60
N PRO A 47 -11.85 -12.70 2.51
CA PRO A 47 -10.43 -13.00 2.42
C PRO A 47 -9.59 -11.72 2.51
N LEU A 48 -8.36 -11.88 3.01
CA LEU A 48 -7.33 -10.87 3.02
C LEU A 48 -6.27 -11.23 1.98
N VAL A 49 -6.10 -10.37 0.98
CA VAL A 49 -5.02 -10.44 0.01
C VAL A 49 -3.91 -9.48 0.45
N ILE A 50 -2.68 -9.98 0.54
CA ILE A 50 -1.50 -9.17 0.86
C ILE A 50 -0.64 -9.10 -0.40
N PHE A 51 -0.44 -7.88 -0.90
CA PHE A 51 0.38 -7.65 -2.09
C PHE A 51 1.72 -7.02 -1.70
N LEU A 52 2.81 -7.76 -1.90
CA LEU A 52 4.16 -7.33 -1.53
C LEU A 52 4.87 -6.75 -2.76
N HIS A 53 5.40 -5.54 -2.61
CA HIS A 53 6.09 -4.86 -3.69
C HIS A 53 7.54 -5.37 -3.89
N GLY A 54 8.11 -5.09 -5.06
CA GLY A 54 9.51 -5.32 -5.34
C GLY A 54 10.42 -4.21 -4.79
N SER A 55 11.74 -4.40 -4.89
CA SER A 55 12.74 -3.43 -4.39
C SER A 55 12.65 -2.04 -5.04
N GLY A 56 12.09 -1.92 -6.24
CA GLY A 56 11.93 -0.65 -6.95
C GLY A 56 10.81 0.26 -6.43
N GLN A 57 10.02 -0.18 -5.45
CA GLN A 57 8.89 0.58 -4.88
C GLN A 57 9.09 0.89 -3.39
N VAL A 58 10.32 0.83 -2.90
CA VAL A 58 10.69 1.29 -1.56
C VAL A 58 10.60 2.82 -1.50
N GLY A 59 10.00 3.34 -0.43
CA GLY A 59 9.95 4.78 -0.18
C GLY A 59 8.89 5.18 0.85
N PRO A 60 8.96 6.40 1.39
CA PRO A 60 8.04 6.87 2.43
C PRO A 60 6.70 7.41 1.90
N ASP A 61 6.50 7.49 0.58
CA ASP A 61 5.35 8.16 -0.05
C ASP A 61 4.02 7.39 0.08
N ASN A 62 4.07 6.10 0.42
CA ASN A 62 2.92 5.21 0.50
C ASN A 62 2.12 5.16 -0.83
N LEU A 63 2.81 5.23 -1.98
CA LEU A 63 2.24 5.20 -3.33
C LEU A 63 2.53 3.91 -4.10
N ALA A 64 3.17 2.90 -3.50
CA ALA A 64 3.47 1.62 -4.15
C ALA A 64 2.22 0.97 -4.78
N HIS A 65 1.05 1.12 -4.16
CA HIS A 65 -0.23 0.65 -4.71
C HIS A 65 -0.58 1.25 -6.09
N LEU A 66 -0.16 2.48 -6.42
CA LEU A 66 -0.40 3.09 -7.73
C LEU A 66 0.42 2.40 -8.82
N ILE A 67 1.67 2.07 -8.51
CA ILE A 67 2.61 1.38 -9.42
C ILE A 67 2.19 -0.08 -9.61
N LEU A 68 1.66 -0.71 -8.56
CA LEU A 68 1.27 -2.12 -8.51
C LEU A 68 -0.25 -2.31 -8.72
N SER A 69 -0.91 -1.25 -9.17
CA SER A 69 -2.38 -1.11 -9.17
C SER A 69 -3.09 -2.27 -9.86
N LYS A 70 -2.58 -2.76 -10.98
CA LYS A 70 -3.18 -3.90 -11.71
C LYS A 70 -3.11 -5.20 -10.93
N ASP A 71 -1.99 -5.48 -10.30
CA ASP A 71 -1.79 -6.74 -9.59
C ASP A 71 -2.49 -6.72 -8.22
N ALA A 72 -2.46 -5.57 -7.53
CA ALA A 72 -3.12 -5.39 -6.25
C ALA A 72 -4.66 -5.52 -6.35
N ILE A 73 -5.27 -5.14 -7.49
CA ILE A 73 -6.72 -5.19 -7.68
C ILE A 73 -7.18 -6.39 -8.52
N ALA A 74 -6.27 -7.25 -8.99
CA ALA A 74 -6.59 -8.31 -9.95
C ALA A 74 -7.67 -9.29 -9.47
N THR A 75 -7.79 -9.48 -8.16
CA THR A 75 -8.76 -10.40 -7.55
C THR A 75 -10.15 -9.77 -7.31
N LEU A 76 -10.22 -8.44 -7.19
CA LEU A 76 -11.45 -7.72 -6.80
C LEU A 76 -12.63 -7.91 -7.78
N PRO A 77 -12.44 -8.06 -9.10
CA PRO A 77 -13.53 -8.39 -10.01
C PRO A 77 -14.18 -9.77 -9.78
N TYR A 78 -13.49 -10.69 -9.11
CA TYR A 78 -13.93 -12.08 -8.96
C TYR A 78 -14.39 -12.42 -7.54
N GLU A 79 -13.75 -11.84 -6.53
CA GLU A 79 -14.04 -12.12 -5.12
C GLU A 79 -13.89 -10.83 -4.29
N PRO A 80 -14.95 -10.39 -3.59
CA PRO A 80 -14.83 -9.28 -2.64
C PRO A 80 -13.81 -9.62 -1.56
N SER A 81 -12.80 -8.78 -1.38
CA SER A 81 -11.69 -9.04 -0.47
C SER A 81 -11.15 -7.76 0.13
N PHE A 82 -10.46 -7.88 1.27
CA PHE A 82 -9.56 -6.85 1.73
C PHE A 82 -8.25 -6.97 0.96
N VAL A 83 -7.67 -5.85 0.55
CA VAL A 83 -6.33 -5.82 -0.07
C VAL A 83 -5.42 -4.93 0.75
N LEU A 84 -4.34 -5.50 1.26
CA LEU A 84 -3.30 -4.82 2.01
C LEU A 84 -2.05 -4.67 1.13
N VAL A 85 -1.60 -3.43 0.92
CA VAL A 85 -0.37 -3.12 0.19
C VAL A 85 0.57 -2.36 1.13
N PRO A 86 1.45 -3.06 1.88
CA PRO A 86 2.48 -2.41 2.68
C PRO A 86 3.51 -1.73 1.79
N GLN A 87 4.18 -0.69 2.29
CA GLN A 87 5.36 -0.09 1.66
C GLN A 87 6.42 0.22 2.71
N TYR A 88 7.60 -0.37 2.53
CA TYR A 88 8.75 -0.08 3.38
C TYR A 88 9.36 1.27 3.02
N GLU A 89 9.72 2.07 4.04
CA GLU A 89 10.37 3.37 3.84
C GLU A 89 11.79 3.24 3.30
N GLN A 90 12.46 2.14 3.65
CA GLN A 90 13.83 1.83 3.28
C GLN A 90 13.94 0.38 2.81
N VAL A 91 14.99 0.09 2.05
CA VAL A 91 15.24 -1.26 1.57
C VAL A 91 15.54 -2.11 2.79
N PHE A 92 14.80 -3.21 2.95
CA PHE A 92 15.22 -4.25 3.88
C PHE A 92 16.51 -4.86 3.33
N ASP A 93 17.64 -4.54 3.94
CA ASP A 93 18.91 -5.19 3.65
C ASP A 93 19.09 -6.37 4.64
N PRO A 94 18.98 -7.62 4.18
CA PRO A 94 19.15 -8.79 5.04
C PRO A 94 20.59 -8.94 5.58
N PHE A 95 21.54 -8.14 5.09
CA PHE A 95 22.93 -8.10 5.55
C PHE A 95 23.25 -6.82 6.35
N ASP A 96 22.26 -5.95 6.60
CA ASP A 96 22.43 -4.80 7.48
C ASP A 96 22.56 -5.29 8.93
N ASN A 97 23.82 -5.38 9.34
CA ASN A 97 24.17 -5.66 10.71
C ASN A 97 24.01 -4.36 11.49
N THR A 98 22.86 -4.12 12.10
CA THR A 98 22.59 -2.96 12.98
C THR A 98 23.58 -2.81 14.16
N VAL A 99 24.48 -3.77 14.35
CA VAL A 99 25.59 -3.77 15.32
C VAL A 99 26.87 -3.10 14.77
N LYS A 100 27.04 -2.98 13.45
CA LYS A 100 28.18 -2.31 12.83
C LYS A 100 27.73 -0.99 12.23
N GLY A 101 27.78 0.05 13.06
CA GLY A 101 27.46 1.43 12.66
C GLY A 101 28.14 1.81 11.34
N HIS A 102 27.40 2.54 10.53
CA HIS A 102 27.84 3.13 9.26
C HIS A 102 29.12 3.96 9.44
N HIS A 103 30.27 3.34 9.12
CA HIS A 103 31.50 4.06 8.83
C HIS A 103 31.77 3.93 7.33
N GLN A 104 31.37 4.94 6.58
CA GLN A 104 32.11 5.44 5.42
C GLN A 104 32.06 6.97 5.42
#